data_AF-A0A2V7Q3D4-F1
#
_entry.id   AF-A0A2V7Q3D4-F1
#
_cell.length_a   1.000
_cell.length_b   1.000
_cell.length_c   1.000
_cell.angle_alpha   90.00
_cell.angle_beta   90.00
_cell.angle_gamma   90.00
#
_symmetry.space_group_name_H-M   'P 1'
#
loop_
_entity.id
_entity.type
_entity.pdbx_description
1 polymer ?
#
loop_
_entity_poly.entity_id
_entity_poly.type
_entity_poly.pdbx_seq_one_letter_code
_entity_poly.pdbx_strand_id
1 'polypeptide(L)'
;MALQEKDQAVTATDAALVALAPELATLDEAHAAAERALALAQAGIQAAIDRRDELEGKIANYRSMQEQRRQRLEWVRGAKEASTLMAELDLARSVLAKEEAEFMRSGDAVTEAERKAAEAERALEEVRARQAPLREALAGKREQIAAERERALAERERATAGVGAALLARYERIRRGKAPLALYALHGDSCGHCFTAVPTQRRALIQRGASIEGCEACGVLLYAPE
;
A
#
# COMPACT_ATOMS: atom_id res chain seq x y z
N MET A 1 -27.85 18.82 24.32
CA MET A 1 -27.53 19.32 22.96
C MET A 1 -26.04 19.58 22.83
N ALA A 2 -25.46 20.49 23.63
CA ALA A 2 -24.02 20.81 23.61
C ALA A 2 -23.06 19.59 23.60
N LEU A 3 -23.23 18.59 24.48
CA LEU A 3 -22.39 17.39 24.47
C LEU A 3 -22.42 16.63 23.13
N GLN A 4 -23.60 16.54 22.51
CA GLN A 4 -23.75 15.86 21.22
C GLN A 4 -23.06 16.62 20.08
N GLU A 5 -23.12 17.95 20.09
CA GLU A 5 -22.41 18.78 19.11
C GLU A 5 -20.89 18.59 19.23
N LYS A 6 -20.36 18.53 20.46
CA LYS A 6 -18.93 18.23 20.69
C LYS A 6 -18.56 16.83 20.24
N ASP A 7 -19.47 15.87 20.41
CA ASP A 7 -19.29 14.49 19.92
C ASP A 7 -19.28 14.38 18.41
N GLN A 8 -20.12 15.16 17.72
CA GLN A 8 -20.07 15.29 16.27
C GLN A 8 -18.75 15.91 15.82
N ALA A 9 -18.23 16.93 16.51
CA ALA A 9 -16.93 17.53 16.19
C ALA A 9 -15.78 16.52 16.33
N VAL A 10 -15.75 15.73 17.42
CA VAL A 10 -14.76 14.65 17.59
C VAL A 10 -14.89 13.63 16.46
N THR A 11 -16.10 13.19 16.15
CA THR A 11 -16.35 12.19 15.09
C THR A 11 -15.94 12.72 13.71
N ALA A 12 -16.15 14.00 13.44
CA ALA A 12 -15.74 14.64 12.19
C ALA A 12 -14.21 14.69 12.05
N THR A 13 -13.49 15.02 13.13
CA THR A 13 -12.01 15.02 13.12
C THR A 13 -11.45 13.59 13.00
N ASP A 14 -12.04 12.60 13.66
CA ASP A 14 -11.71 11.19 13.48
C ASP A 14 -11.89 10.76 12.01
N ALA A 15 -13.04 11.10 11.41
CA ALA A 15 -13.32 10.79 10.01
C ALA A 15 -12.33 11.49 9.06
N ALA A 16 -11.98 12.74 9.34
CA ALA A 16 -11.00 13.50 8.55
C ALA A 16 -9.60 12.86 8.62
N LEU A 17 -9.16 12.37 9.78
CA LEU A 17 -7.90 11.62 9.90
C LEU A 17 -7.92 10.34 9.06
N VAL A 18 -9.01 9.58 9.10
CA VAL A 18 -9.18 8.36 8.30
C VAL A 18 -9.19 8.68 6.80
N ALA A 19 -9.78 9.81 6.41
CA ALA A 19 -9.86 10.24 5.02
C ALA A 19 -8.49 10.56 4.38
N LEU A 20 -7.44 10.77 5.17
CA LEU A 20 -6.07 10.94 4.66
C LEU A 20 -5.41 9.62 4.23
N ALA A 21 -5.89 8.48 4.74
CA ALA A 21 -5.33 7.17 4.45
C ALA A 21 -5.26 6.80 2.95
N PRO A 22 -6.31 6.98 2.13
CA PRO A 22 -6.25 6.65 0.70
C PRO A 22 -5.24 7.51 -0.07
N GLU A 23 -5.06 8.78 0.29
CA GLU A 23 -4.04 9.64 -0.33
C GLU A 23 -2.63 9.10 -0.03
N LEU A 24 -2.34 8.75 1.23
CA LEU A 24 -1.07 8.14 1.61
C LEU A 24 -0.84 6.79 0.92
N ALA A 25 -1.86 5.94 0.88
CA ALA A 25 -1.78 4.63 0.21
C ALA A 25 -1.44 4.77 -1.28
N THR A 26 -2.02 5.76 -1.97
CA THR A 26 -1.71 6.03 -3.39
C THR A 26 -0.23 6.40 -3.58
N LEU A 27 0.33 7.23 -2.68
CA LEU A 27 1.75 7.60 -2.73
C LEU A 27 2.65 6.38 -2.45
N ASP A 28 2.27 5.55 -1.47
CA ASP A 28 3.03 4.37 -1.08
C ASP A 28 3.00 3.29 -2.17
N GLU A 29 1.86 3.07 -2.83
CA GLU A 29 1.73 2.15 -3.96
C GLU A 29 2.62 2.57 -5.14
N ALA A 30 2.62 3.86 -5.48
CA ALA A 30 3.46 4.40 -6.55
C ALA A 30 4.96 4.28 -6.23
N HIS A 31 5.35 4.52 -4.98
CA HIS A 31 6.73 4.34 -4.53
C HIS A 31 7.14 2.86 -4.61
N ALA A 32 6.33 1.97 -4.06
CA ALA A 32 6.58 0.54 -4.06
C ALA A 32 6.62 -0.04 -5.48
N ALA A 33 5.84 0.51 -6.41
CA ALA A 33 5.91 0.13 -7.82
C ALA A 33 7.26 0.51 -8.46
N ALA A 34 7.77 1.71 -8.18
CA ALA A 34 9.09 2.13 -8.64
C ALA A 34 10.23 1.31 -8.02
N GLU A 35 10.15 0.98 -6.73
CA GLU A 35 11.12 0.10 -6.06
C GLU A 35 11.12 -1.31 -6.67
N ARG A 36 9.94 -1.88 -6.94
CA ARG A 36 9.83 -3.18 -7.63
C ARG A 36 10.44 -3.12 -9.04
N ALA A 37 10.22 -2.04 -9.78
CA ALA A 37 10.80 -1.87 -11.11
C ALA A 37 12.34 -1.83 -11.06
N LEU A 38 12.91 -1.10 -10.10
CA LEU A 38 14.37 -1.06 -9.88
C LEU A 38 14.91 -2.45 -9.50
N ALA A 39 14.27 -3.13 -8.55
CA ALA A 39 14.69 -4.47 -8.13
C ALA A 39 14.67 -5.47 -9.30
N LEU A 40 13.64 -5.43 -10.15
CA LEU A 40 13.57 -6.26 -11.36
C LEU A 40 14.69 -5.91 -12.35
N ALA A 41 14.99 -4.62 -12.54
CA ALA A 41 16.07 -4.21 -13.43
C ALA A 41 17.46 -4.66 -12.92
N GLN A 42 17.71 -4.55 -11.61
CA GLN A 42 18.93 -5.04 -10.96
C GLN A 42 19.06 -6.56 -11.06
N ALA A 43 17.97 -7.31 -10.86
CA ALA A 43 17.95 -8.76 -11.10
C ALA A 43 18.26 -9.09 -12.57
N GLY A 44 17.83 -8.25 -13.51
CA GLY A 44 18.17 -8.35 -14.93
C GLY A 44 19.67 -8.21 -15.22
N ILE A 45 20.38 -7.31 -14.50
CA ILE A 45 21.84 -7.21 -14.58
C ILE A 45 22.48 -8.52 -14.14
N GLN A 46 22.10 -9.03 -12.96
CA GLN A 46 22.67 -10.26 -12.44
C GLN A 46 22.44 -11.43 -13.38
N ALA A 47 21.24 -11.58 -13.93
CA ALA A 47 20.94 -12.62 -14.91
C ALA A 47 21.79 -12.50 -16.20
N ALA A 48 22.08 -11.28 -16.65
CA ALA A 48 22.95 -11.05 -17.80
C ALA A 48 24.41 -11.40 -17.50
N ILE A 49 24.90 -11.10 -16.30
CA ILE A 49 26.23 -11.48 -15.82
C ILE A 49 26.34 -13.00 -15.70
N ASP A 50 25.39 -13.65 -15.03
CA ASP A 50 25.38 -15.12 -14.87
C ASP A 50 25.40 -15.83 -16.23
N ARG A 51 24.64 -15.30 -17.20
CA ARG A 51 24.64 -15.84 -18.58
C ARG A 51 26.00 -15.66 -19.26
N ARG A 52 26.66 -14.54 -19.03
CA ARG A 52 28.00 -14.28 -19.57
C ARG A 52 29.03 -15.25 -18.98
N ASP A 53 28.98 -15.48 -17.67
CA ASP A 53 29.87 -16.42 -16.97
C ASP A 53 29.64 -17.86 -17.45
N GLU A 54 28.38 -18.26 -17.68
CA GLU A 54 28.05 -19.56 -18.26
C GLU A 54 28.67 -19.75 -19.66
N LEU A 55 28.59 -18.72 -20.51
CA LEU A 55 29.18 -18.73 -21.85
C LEU A 55 30.70 -18.80 -21.79
N GLU A 56 31.34 -18.06 -20.87
CA GLU A 56 32.78 -18.12 -20.64
C GLU A 56 33.23 -19.53 -20.24
N GLY A 57 32.51 -20.17 -19.32
CA GLY A 57 32.76 -21.55 -18.91
C GLY A 57 32.64 -22.54 -20.08
N LYS A 58 31.62 -22.38 -20.94
CA LYS A 58 31.46 -23.20 -22.15
C LYS A 58 32.61 -23.01 -23.13
N ILE A 59 33.01 -21.77 -23.38
CA ILE A 59 34.14 -21.43 -24.26
C ILE A 59 35.42 -22.08 -23.74
N ALA A 60 35.70 -21.97 -22.43
CA ALA A 60 36.86 -22.60 -21.80
C ALA A 60 36.85 -24.13 -21.97
N ASN A 61 35.69 -24.77 -21.74
CA ASN A 61 35.54 -26.21 -21.93
C ASN A 61 35.76 -26.62 -23.40
N TYR A 62 35.14 -25.92 -24.37
CA TYR A 62 35.33 -26.22 -25.79
C TYR A 62 36.77 -26.03 -26.24
N ARG A 63 37.47 -25.00 -25.75
CA ARG A 63 38.91 -24.81 -26.00
C ARG A 63 39.74 -25.98 -25.46
N SER A 64 39.45 -26.45 -24.24
CA SER A 64 40.12 -27.62 -23.67
C SER A 64 39.88 -28.89 -24.51
N MET A 65 38.64 -29.15 -24.92
CA MET A 65 38.31 -30.30 -25.76
C MET A 65 38.98 -30.24 -27.14
N GLN A 66 39.05 -29.06 -27.75
CA GLN A 66 39.76 -28.87 -29.02
C GLN A 66 41.25 -29.17 -28.87
N GLU A 67 41.87 -28.72 -27.79
CA GLU A 67 43.29 -28.99 -27.52
C GLU A 67 43.56 -30.48 -27.33
N GLN A 68 42.73 -31.18 -26.54
CA GLN A 68 42.84 -32.64 -26.37
C GLN A 68 42.69 -33.40 -27.70
N ARG A 69 41.74 -32.98 -28.55
CA ARG A 69 41.55 -33.58 -29.88
C ARG A 69 42.72 -33.30 -30.82
N ARG A 70 43.30 -32.10 -30.76
CA ARG A 70 44.50 -31.72 -31.51
C ARG A 70 45.68 -32.59 -31.11
N GLN A 71 45.93 -32.75 -29.81
CA GLN A 71 46.97 -33.63 -29.30
C GLN A 71 46.74 -35.08 -29.77
N ARG A 72 45.51 -35.60 -29.69
CA ARG A 72 45.20 -36.97 -30.17
C ARG A 72 45.50 -37.14 -31.67
N LEU A 73 45.23 -36.13 -32.50
CA LEU A 73 45.50 -36.17 -33.93
C LEU A 73 47.00 -36.35 -34.24
N GLU A 74 47.89 -35.79 -33.42
CA GLU A 74 49.35 -35.93 -33.59
C GLU A 74 49.85 -37.38 -33.43
N TRP A 75 49.12 -38.21 -32.67
CA TRP A 75 49.51 -39.59 -32.38
C TRP A 75 48.80 -40.64 -33.24
N VAL A 76 47.77 -40.25 -34.01
CA VAL A 76 47.01 -41.18 -34.87
C VAL A 76 47.78 -41.49 -36.15
N ARG A 77 47.96 -42.79 -36.42
CA ARG A 77 48.64 -43.27 -37.63
C ARG A 77 47.70 -43.72 -38.74
N GLY A 78 46.42 -43.93 -38.43
CA GLY A 78 45.40 -44.36 -39.40
C GLY A 78 44.80 -43.19 -40.18
N ALA A 79 44.92 -43.21 -41.52
CA ALA A 79 44.44 -42.13 -42.38
C ALA A 79 42.93 -41.83 -42.22
N LYS A 80 42.11 -42.87 -42.04
CA LYS A 80 40.66 -42.73 -41.83
C LYS A 80 40.33 -42.07 -40.49
N GLU A 81 41.00 -42.49 -39.42
CA GLU A 81 40.81 -41.93 -38.07
C GLU A 81 41.29 -40.48 -37.99
N ALA A 82 42.42 -40.16 -38.63
CA ALA A 82 42.93 -38.80 -38.73
C ALA A 82 41.93 -37.89 -39.46
N SER A 83 41.36 -38.36 -40.58
CA SER A 83 40.34 -37.61 -41.33
C SER A 83 39.07 -37.36 -40.50
N THR A 84 38.60 -38.34 -39.73
CA THR A 84 37.47 -38.15 -38.81
C THR A 84 37.77 -37.13 -37.72
N LEU A 85 38.94 -37.21 -37.08
CA LEU A 85 39.36 -36.25 -36.05
C LEU A 85 39.52 -34.83 -36.60
N MET A 86 40.01 -34.68 -37.83
CA MET A 86 40.08 -33.38 -38.51
C MET A 86 38.69 -32.78 -38.72
N ALA A 87 37.73 -33.56 -39.23
CA ALA A 87 36.35 -33.10 -39.42
C ALA A 87 35.68 -32.72 -38.08
N GLU A 88 35.94 -33.50 -37.02
CA GLU A 88 35.49 -33.22 -35.66
C GLU A 88 36.09 -31.92 -35.08
N LEU A 89 37.36 -31.63 -35.38
CA LEU A 89 38.03 -30.40 -34.98
C LEU A 89 37.46 -29.19 -35.72
N ASP A 90 37.19 -29.30 -37.01
CA ASP A 90 36.59 -28.22 -37.79
C ASP A 90 35.17 -27.91 -37.34
N LEU A 91 34.38 -28.94 -37.01
CA LEU A 91 33.07 -28.76 -36.38
C LEU A 91 33.22 -28.06 -35.02
N ALA A 92 34.15 -28.51 -34.17
CA ALA A 92 34.39 -27.91 -32.87
C ALA A 92 34.82 -26.44 -32.98
N ARG A 93 35.62 -26.07 -34.00
CA ARG A 93 35.99 -24.67 -34.29
C ARG A 93 34.78 -23.84 -34.66
N SER A 94 33.88 -24.36 -35.50
CA SER A 94 32.64 -23.67 -35.85
C SER A 94 31.74 -23.44 -34.64
N VAL A 95 31.61 -24.44 -33.76
CA VAL A 95 30.85 -24.31 -32.51
C VAL A 95 31.49 -23.26 -31.60
N LEU A 96 32.80 -23.33 -31.36
CA LEU A 96 33.51 -22.36 -30.53
C LEU A 96 33.33 -20.92 -31.05
N ALA A 97 33.46 -20.70 -32.36
CA ALA A 97 33.26 -19.38 -32.95
C ALA A 97 31.83 -18.84 -32.74
N LYS A 98 30.81 -19.71 -32.74
CA LYS A 98 29.43 -19.31 -32.45
C LYS A 98 29.25 -18.90 -30.99
N GLU A 99 29.82 -19.66 -30.06
CA GLU A 99 29.77 -19.38 -28.62
C GLU A 99 30.55 -18.10 -28.28
N GLU A 100 31.72 -17.90 -28.87
CA GLU A 100 32.50 -16.67 -28.73
C GLU A 100 31.73 -15.45 -29.27
N ALA A 101 31.06 -15.59 -30.41
CA ALA A 101 30.19 -14.53 -30.93
C ALA A 101 28.99 -14.25 -30.01
N GLU A 102 28.43 -15.27 -29.37
CA GLU A 102 27.36 -15.09 -28.37
C GLU A 102 27.87 -14.41 -27.11
N PHE A 103 29.04 -14.78 -26.61
CA PHE A 103 29.70 -14.13 -25.49
C PHE A 103 30.03 -12.66 -25.77
N MET A 104 30.39 -12.31 -27.02
CA MET A 104 30.55 -10.90 -27.37
C MET A 104 29.22 -10.14 -27.29
N ARG A 105 28.13 -10.72 -27.82
CA ARG A 105 26.79 -10.12 -27.74
C ARG A 105 26.23 -10.04 -26.31
N SER A 106 26.62 -10.95 -25.42
CA SER A 106 26.18 -10.91 -24.03
C SER A 106 26.70 -9.67 -23.28
N GLY A 107 27.84 -9.10 -23.72
CA GLY A 107 28.34 -7.82 -23.19
C GLY A 107 27.39 -6.64 -23.48
N ASP A 108 26.80 -6.60 -24.67
CA ASP A 108 25.78 -5.60 -25.01
C ASP A 108 24.52 -5.78 -24.14
N ALA A 109 24.16 -7.03 -23.84
CA ALA A 109 23.01 -7.34 -22.97
C ALA A 109 23.24 -6.87 -21.51
N VAL A 110 24.46 -7.00 -20.98
CA VAL A 110 24.82 -6.46 -19.66
C VAL A 110 24.72 -4.93 -19.67
N THR A 111 25.34 -4.27 -20.65
CA THR A 111 25.29 -2.80 -20.80
C THR A 111 23.84 -2.29 -20.88
N GLU A 112 22.98 -2.98 -21.63
CA GLU A 112 21.57 -2.62 -21.75
C GLU A 112 20.80 -2.85 -20.44
N ALA A 113 21.11 -3.91 -19.69
CA ALA A 113 20.52 -4.15 -18.38
C ALA A 113 20.93 -3.06 -17.36
N GLU A 114 22.21 -2.67 -17.36
CA GLU A 114 22.73 -1.57 -16.55
C GLU A 114 22.05 -0.24 -16.87
N ARG A 115 21.87 0.07 -18.17
CA ARG A 115 21.14 1.26 -18.61
C ARG A 115 19.71 1.27 -18.08
N LYS A 116 18.99 0.15 -18.18
CA LYS A 116 17.62 0.02 -17.65
C LYS A 116 17.56 0.19 -16.14
N ALA A 117 18.51 -0.35 -15.40
CA ALA A 117 18.57 -0.17 -13.95
C ALA A 117 18.82 1.31 -13.59
N ALA A 118 19.74 1.99 -14.28
CA ALA A 118 19.98 3.42 -14.08
C ALA A 118 18.75 4.29 -14.44
N GLU A 119 17.96 3.88 -15.43
CA GLU A 119 16.67 4.52 -15.74
C GLU A 119 15.63 4.29 -14.64
N ALA A 120 15.50 3.05 -14.14
CA ALA A 120 14.59 2.73 -13.05
C ALA A 120 14.98 3.44 -11.75
N GLU A 121 16.28 3.58 -11.46
CA GLU A 121 16.78 4.31 -10.30
C GLU A 121 16.46 5.80 -10.38
N ARG A 122 16.69 6.43 -11.55
CA ARG A 122 16.29 7.81 -11.79
C ARG A 122 14.78 8.00 -11.64
N ALA A 123 13.97 7.07 -12.18
CA ALA A 123 12.51 7.12 -12.03
C ALA A 123 12.08 7.02 -10.55
N LEU A 124 12.73 6.18 -9.75
CA LEU A 124 12.48 6.08 -8.31
C LEU A 124 12.83 7.40 -7.58
N GLU A 125 13.96 8.01 -7.91
CA GLU A 125 14.35 9.30 -7.34
C GLU A 125 13.39 10.43 -7.75
N GLU A 126 12.90 10.44 -8.99
CA GLU A 126 11.84 11.37 -9.41
C GLU A 126 10.55 11.19 -8.61
N VAL A 127 10.13 9.94 -8.38
CA VAL A 127 8.96 9.63 -7.55
C VAL A 127 9.18 10.14 -6.12
N ARG A 128 10.36 9.86 -5.52
CA ARG A 128 10.73 10.36 -4.19
C ARG A 128 10.67 11.88 -4.11
N ALA A 129 11.30 12.57 -5.05
CA ALA A 129 11.33 14.03 -5.10
C ALA A 129 9.94 14.65 -5.28
N ARG A 130 9.10 14.07 -6.15
CA ARG A 130 7.71 14.55 -6.36
C ARG A 130 6.83 14.29 -5.14
N GLN A 131 7.03 13.17 -4.44
CA GLN A 131 6.20 12.80 -3.29
C GLN A 131 6.63 13.47 -1.99
N ALA A 132 7.89 13.90 -1.85
CA ALA A 132 8.38 14.56 -0.64
C ALA A 132 7.50 15.73 -0.16
N PRO A 133 7.21 16.77 -0.98
CA PRO A 133 6.36 17.88 -0.56
C PRO A 133 4.89 17.46 -0.33
N LEU A 134 4.40 16.44 -1.05
CA LEU A 134 3.04 15.93 -0.85
C LEU A 134 2.90 15.23 0.50
N ARG A 135 3.88 14.40 0.86
CA ARG A 135 3.94 13.73 2.17
C ARG A 135 4.08 14.74 3.30
N GLU A 136 4.90 15.77 3.13
CA GLU A 136 5.04 16.85 4.10
C GLU A 136 3.71 17.60 4.30
N ALA A 137 3.03 17.96 3.20
CA ALA A 137 1.71 18.60 3.27
C ALA A 137 0.66 17.71 3.97
N LEU A 138 0.65 16.40 3.68
CA LEU A 138 -0.24 15.44 4.34
C LEU A 138 0.08 15.28 5.83
N ALA A 139 1.36 15.27 6.20
CA ALA A 139 1.80 15.23 7.59
C ALA A 139 1.34 16.48 8.34
N GLY A 140 1.51 17.67 7.75
CA GLY A 140 1.02 18.93 8.31
C GLY A 140 -0.50 18.96 8.48
N LYS A 141 -1.26 18.51 7.47
CA LYS A 141 -2.73 18.36 7.58
C LYS A 141 -3.11 17.42 8.72
N ARG A 142 -2.42 16.28 8.84
CA ARG A 142 -2.68 15.30 9.91
C ARG A 142 -2.44 15.90 11.29
N GLU A 143 -1.36 16.65 11.46
CA GLU A 143 -1.04 17.33 12.72
C GLU A 143 -2.09 18.39 13.08
N GLN A 144 -2.53 19.19 12.10
CA GLN A 144 -3.60 20.17 12.29
C GLN A 144 -4.91 19.50 12.75
N ILE A 145 -5.34 18.44 12.06
CA ILE A 145 -6.56 17.70 12.42
C ILE A 145 -6.40 17.02 13.79
N ALA A 146 -5.22 16.49 14.11
CA ALA A 146 -4.95 15.90 15.42
C ALA A 146 -5.05 16.93 16.55
N ALA A 147 -4.54 18.14 16.34
CA ALA A 147 -4.69 19.24 17.31
C ALA A 147 -6.16 19.69 17.44
N GLU A 148 -6.90 19.75 16.33
CA GLU A 148 -8.35 20.02 16.36
C GLU A 148 -9.12 18.96 17.14
N ARG A 149 -8.77 17.69 16.94
CA ARG A 149 -9.35 16.56 17.65
C ARG A 149 -9.09 16.65 19.15
N GLU A 150 -7.88 16.98 19.56
CA GLU A 150 -7.54 17.16 20.98
C GLU A 150 -8.37 18.28 21.61
N ARG A 151 -8.51 19.42 20.92
CA ARG A 151 -9.40 20.51 21.36
C ARG A 151 -10.85 20.05 21.48
N ALA A 152 -11.36 19.32 20.47
CA ALA A 152 -12.72 18.80 20.48
C ALA A 152 -12.96 17.83 21.64
N LEU A 153 -11.98 16.98 21.98
CA LEU A 153 -12.04 16.09 23.14
C LEU A 153 -12.06 16.87 24.47
N ALA A 154 -11.24 17.91 24.61
CA ALA A 154 -11.23 18.74 25.81
C ALA A 154 -12.54 19.54 25.98
N GLU A 155 -13.12 20.02 24.87
CA GLU A 155 -14.44 20.66 24.87
C GLU A 155 -15.56 19.67 25.24
N ARG A 156 -15.49 18.46 24.70
CA ARG A 156 -16.41 17.37 25.05
C ARG A 156 -16.34 17.08 26.54
N GLU A 157 -15.15 16.89 27.10
CA GLU A 157 -14.96 16.58 28.51
C GLU A 157 -15.60 17.67 29.39
N ARG A 158 -15.35 18.95 29.08
CA ARG A 158 -16.01 20.08 29.77
C ARG A 158 -17.54 20.03 29.65
N ALA A 159 -18.07 19.65 28.49
CA ALA A 159 -19.52 19.51 28.30
C ALA A 159 -20.12 18.35 29.11
N THR A 160 -19.34 17.29 29.43
CA THR A 160 -19.84 16.18 30.27
C THR A 160 -20.07 16.59 31.73
N ALA A 161 -19.33 17.56 32.26
CA ALA A 161 -19.46 18.01 33.64
C ALA A 161 -20.85 18.59 33.96
N GLY A 162 -21.56 19.12 32.96
CA GLY A 162 -22.92 19.63 33.09
C GLY A 162 -24.02 18.56 32.97
N VAL A 163 -23.67 17.29 32.74
CA VAL A 163 -24.64 16.21 32.49
C VAL A 163 -24.69 15.25 33.68
N GLY A 164 -25.87 15.03 34.24
CA GLY A 164 -26.05 14.08 35.34
C GLY A 164 -25.62 12.65 34.96
N ALA A 165 -24.95 11.96 35.89
CA ALA A 165 -24.29 10.68 35.63
C ALA A 165 -25.19 9.60 35.00
N ALA A 166 -26.45 9.49 35.45
CA ALA A 166 -27.40 8.52 34.91
C ALA A 166 -27.80 8.82 33.45
N LEU A 167 -27.98 10.10 33.12
CA LEU A 167 -28.29 10.53 31.75
C LEU A 167 -27.06 10.36 30.85
N LEU A 168 -25.88 10.73 31.33
CA LEU A 168 -24.61 10.55 30.63
C LEU A 168 -24.38 9.06 30.31
N ALA A 169 -24.58 8.17 31.27
CA ALA A 169 -24.42 6.73 31.05
C ALA A 169 -25.39 6.16 29.99
N ARG A 170 -26.64 6.65 29.94
CA ARG A 170 -27.59 6.29 28.87
C ARG A 170 -27.14 6.83 27.52
N TYR A 171 -26.73 8.11 27.47
CA TYR A 171 -26.25 8.77 26.28
C TYR A 171 -25.04 8.04 25.67
N GLU A 172 -24.01 7.76 26.48
CA GLU A 172 -22.78 7.07 26.05
C GLU A 172 -23.07 5.68 25.48
N ARG A 173 -24.00 4.94 26.10
CA ARG A 173 -24.41 3.62 25.60
C ARG A 173 -25.01 3.70 24.20
N ILE A 174 -25.87 4.69 23.96
CA ILE A 174 -26.53 4.89 22.66
C ILE A 174 -25.52 5.37 21.62
N ARG A 175 -24.63 6.30 21.99
CA ARG A 175 -23.59 6.83 21.09
C ARG A 175 -22.66 5.74 20.58
N ARG A 176 -22.29 4.78 21.42
CA ARG A 176 -21.48 3.62 21.03
C ARG A 176 -22.25 2.59 20.17
N GLY A 177 -23.56 2.76 20.04
CA GLY A 177 -24.43 1.90 19.25
C GLY A 177 -24.41 2.25 17.77
N LYS A 178 -25.45 1.82 17.06
CA LYS A 178 -25.58 2.00 15.60
C LYS A 178 -26.20 3.35 15.19
N ALA A 179 -26.82 4.06 16.14
CA ALA A 179 -27.50 5.31 15.83
C ALA A 179 -26.48 6.42 15.54
N PRO A 180 -26.65 7.23 14.48
CA PRO A 180 -25.71 8.31 14.14
C PRO A 180 -25.56 9.36 15.25
N LEU A 181 -26.64 9.61 15.98
CA LEU A 181 -26.69 10.49 17.15
C LEU A 181 -27.37 9.76 18.30
N ALA A 182 -27.20 10.24 19.52
CA ALA A 182 -27.82 9.64 20.70
C ALA A 182 -29.06 10.40 21.18
N LEU A 183 -29.22 11.67 20.79
CA LEU A 183 -30.31 12.58 21.18
C LEU A 183 -30.97 13.18 19.93
N TYR A 184 -32.29 13.06 19.83
CA TYR A 184 -33.10 13.57 18.72
C TYR A 184 -34.31 14.36 19.23
N ALA A 185 -34.77 15.35 18.47
CA ALA A 185 -36.03 16.02 18.76
C ALA A 185 -37.20 15.05 18.51
N LEU A 186 -38.27 15.17 19.29
CA LEU A 186 -39.53 14.52 18.95
C LEU A 186 -40.07 15.08 17.62
N HIS A 187 -40.48 14.21 16.70
CA HIS A 187 -41.03 14.60 15.40
C HIS A 187 -42.54 14.35 15.37
N GLY A 188 -43.32 15.39 15.68
CA GLY A 188 -44.77 15.26 15.84
C GLY A 188 -45.12 14.32 16.99
N ASP A 189 -45.70 13.16 16.67
CA ASP A 189 -45.98 12.08 17.63
C ASP A 189 -44.96 10.94 17.62
N SER A 190 -43.92 11.07 16.81
CA SER A 190 -43.02 9.99 16.44
C SER A 190 -41.57 10.29 16.83
N CYS A 191 -40.76 9.24 16.94
CA CYS A 191 -39.34 9.35 17.22
C CYS A 191 -38.61 10.09 16.08
N GLY A 192 -37.78 11.08 16.39
CA GLY A 192 -37.01 11.81 15.38
C GLY A 192 -35.89 11.02 14.69
N HIS A 193 -35.62 9.77 15.10
CA HIS A 193 -34.65 8.90 14.45
C HIS A 193 -35.29 7.79 13.63
N CYS A 194 -36.14 6.95 14.26
CA CYS A 194 -36.74 5.79 13.61
C CYS A 194 -38.19 6.02 13.14
N PHE A 195 -38.74 7.22 13.35
CA PHE A 195 -40.11 7.60 12.96
C PHE A 195 -41.22 6.69 13.51
N THR A 196 -40.92 5.86 14.51
CA THR A 196 -41.92 5.06 15.21
C THR A 196 -42.70 5.94 16.18
N ALA A 197 -44.03 5.76 16.22
CA ALA A 197 -44.92 6.48 17.14
C ALA A 197 -44.50 6.28 18.60
N VAL A 198 -44.40 7.39 19.34
CA VAL A 198 -44.02 7.39 20.75
C VAL A 198 -45.27 7.30 21.63
N PRO A 199 -45.32 6.37 22.61
CA PRO A 199 -46.48 6.22 23.49
C PRO A 199 -46.92 7.54 24.15
N THR A 200 -48.23 7.78 24.21
CA THR A 200 -48.82 9.04 24.67
C THR A 200 -48.27 9.52 26.03
N GLN A 201 -48.05 8.60 26.98
CA GLN A 201 -47.53 8.94 28.30
C GLN A 201 -46.10 9.52 28.24
N ARG A 202 -45.18 8.87 27.51
CA ARG A 202 -43.81 9.36 27.32
C ARG A 202 -43.78 10.63 26.48
N ARG A 203 -44.55 10.66 25.39
CA ARG A 203 -44.70 11.83 24.53
C ARG A 203 -45.13 13.06 25.33
N ALA A 204 -46.11 12.91 26.22
CA ALA A 204 -46.56 14.01 27.08
C ALA A 204 -45.49 14.46 28.09
N LEU A 205 -44.62 13.57 28.57
CA LEU A 205 -43.48 13.95 29.43
C LEU A 205 -42.43 14.74 28.64
N ILE A 206 -42.07 14.25 27.45
CA ILE A 206 -41.12 14.91 26.54
C ILE A 206 -41.63 16.29 26.17
N GLN A 207 -42.84 16.41 25.62
CA GLN A 207 -43.43 17.66 25.12
C GLN A 207 -43.57 18.74 26.21
N ARG A 208 -43.77 18.35 27.47
CA ARG A 208 -43.82 19.29 28.61
C ARG A 208 -42.44 19.71 29.11
N GLY A 209 -41.36 19.20 28.50
CA GLY A 209 -39.99 19.43 28.95
C GLY A 209 -39.68 18.79 30.31
N ALA A 210 -40.51 17.84 30.77
CA ALA A 210 -40.39 17.28 32.11
C ALA A 210 -39.21 16.30 32.24
N SER A 211 -38.90 15.56 31.18
CA SER A 211 -37.76 14.63 31.15
C SER A 211 -37.30 14.31 29.72
N ILE A 212 -36.03 13.91 29.60
CA ILE A 212 -35.49 13.30 28.38
C ILE A 212 -35.77 11.80 28.44
N GLU A 213 -36.58 11.31 27.50
CA GLU A 213 -37.03 9.92 27.48
C GLU A 213 -36.36 9.12 26.37
N GLY A 214 -36.29 7.79 26.55
CA GLY A 214 -35.81 6.89 25.50
C GLY A 214 -36.94 6.47 24.56
N CYS A 215 -36.68 6.38 23.27
CA CYS A 215 -37.56 5.68 22.33
C CYS A 215 -37.57 4.18 22.65
N GLU A 216 -38.76 3.58 22.77
CA GLU A 216 -38.89 2.14 23.06
C GLU A 216 -38.51 1.26 21.86
N ALA A 217 -38.59 1.80 20.64
CA ALA A 217 -38.29 1.06 19.42
C ALA A 217 -36.78 1.03 19.09
N CYS A 218 -36.10 2.17 19.11
CA CYS A 218 -34.69 2.27 18.70
C CYS A 218 -33.72 2.67 19.83
N GLY A 219 -34.23 3.00 21.02
CA GLY A 219 -33.41 3.27 22.20
C GLY A 219 -32.80 4.67 22.28
N VAL A 220 -32.88 5.52 21.25
CA VAL A 220 -32.34 6.90 21.27
C VAL A 220 -33.05 7.77 22.31
N LEU A 221 -32.36 8.81 22.80
CA LEU A 221 -32.95 9.82 23.68
C LEU A 221 -33.76 10.84 22.86
N LEU A 222 -34.88 11.28 23.43
CA LEU A 222 -35.82 12.22 22.84
C LEU A 222 -35.99 13.44 23.75
N TYR A 223 -35.97 14.63 23.13
CA TYR A 223 -36.26 15.90 23.79
C TYR A 223 -37.41 16.64 23.08
N ALA A 224 -38.03 17.59 23.77
CA ALA A 224 -39.04 18.46 23.17
C ALA A 224 -38.40 19.32 22.08
N PRO A 225 -38.94 19.36 20.84
CA PRO A 225 -38.61 20.45 19.93
C PRO A 225 -38.99 21.78 20.60
N GLU A 226 -38.13 22.79 20.43
CA GLU A 226 -38.42 24.17 20.87
C GLU A 226 -39.71 24.73 20.26
#